data_AF-A0A5B6WGD9-F1
#
_entry.id   AF-A0A5B6WGD9-F1
#
_cell.length_a   1.000
_cell.length_b   1.000
_cell.length_c   1.000
_cell.angle_alpha   90.00
_cell.angle_beta   90.00
_cell.angle_gamma   90.00
#
_symmetry.space_group_name_H-M   'P 1'
#
loop_
_entity.id
_entity.type
_entity.pdbx_description
1 polymer ?
#
loop_
_entity_poly.entity_id
_entity_poly.type
_entity_poly.pdbx_seq_one_letter_code
_entity_poly.pdbx_strand_id
1 'polypeptide(L)'
;MLAQKFVRKGCEAYLAYVLDTKVFESKIESVPVVCEYPNVVPEELSGLPPIREVAFAIELVSGTSPISIALYRTAPIELKELKAQLQELTDRGFARPSFSPWGMLRSGYYQLQVKDSDVLKTASRTRLIRCGVH
;
A
#
# COMPACT_ATOMS: atom_id res chain seq x y z
N MET A 1 -25.21 1.51 -50.16
CA MET A 1 -24.10 2.43 -49.85
C MET A 1 -24.20 3.70 -50.68
N LEU A 2 -24.73 4.79 -50.10
CA LEU A 2 -24.90 6.07 -50.81
C LEU A 2 -23.57 6.78 -51.06
N ALA A 3 -22.63 6.73 -50.11
CA ALA A 3 -21.31 7.37 -50.24
C ALA A 3 -20.55 6.90 -51.49
N GLN A 4 -20.47 5.59 -51.74
CA GLN A 4 -19.80 5.02 -52.91
C GLN A 4 -20.43 5.48 -54.24
N LYS A 5 -21.75 5.75 -54.26
CA LYS A 5 -22.47 6.26 -55.43
C LYS A 5 -22.11 7.71 -55.72
N PHE A 6 -21.87 8.54 -54.70
CA PHE A 6 -21.45 9.93 -54.87
C PHE A 6 -19.97 10.05 -55.26
N VAL A 7 -19.11 9.20 -54.71
CA VAL A 7 -17.69 9.12 -55.13
C VAL A 7 -17.58 8.73 -56.61
N ARG A 8 -18.37 7.74 -57.07
CA ARG A 8 -18.40 7.36 -58.50
C ARG A 8 -18.97 8.44 -59.43
N LYS A 9 -19.67 9.43 -58.89
CA LYS A 9 -20.22 10.58 -59.62
C LYS A 9 -19.27 11.79 -59.64
N GLY A 10 -18.04 11.63 -59.12
CA GLY A 10 -17.02 12.69 -59.13
C GLY A 10 -17.17 13.71 -58.00
N CYS A 11 -17.99 13.44 -56.99
CA CYS A 11 -18.07 14.30 -55.81
C CYS A 11 -16.81 14.12 -54.94
N GLU A 12 -16.24 15.23 -54.46
CA GLU A 12 -15.16 15.19 -53.46
C GLU A 12 -15.65 14.54 -52.17
N ALA A 13 -14.82 13.63 -51.65
CA ALA A 13 -15.10 12.92 -50.41
C ALA A 13 -13.87 12.98 -49.50
N TYR A 14 -14.12 13.24 -48.22
CA TYR A 14 -13.09 13.33 -47.19
C TYR A 14 -13.24 12.15 -46.24
N LEU A 15 -12.13 11.45 -45.98
CA LEU A 15 -12.07 10.38 -45.00
C LEU A 15 -11.70 10.98 -43.65
N ALA A 16 -12.68 11.07 -42.74
CA ALA A 16 -12.44 11.38 -41.34
C ALA A 16 -12.42 10.08 -40.54
N TYR A 17 -11.34 9.82 -39.83
CA TYR A 17 -11.28 8.78 -38.81
C TYR A 17 -10.95 9.43 -37.48
N VAL A 18 -11.62 8.95 -36.42
CA VAL A 18 -11.33 9.35 -35.04
C VAL A 18 -10.44 8.26 -34.46
N LEU A 19 -9.21 8.62 -34.12
CA LEU A 19 -8.39 7.78 -33.26
C LEU A 19 -8.81 8.06 -31.83
N ASP A 20 -9.39 7.07 -31.17
CA ASP A 20 -9.49 7.07 -29.71
C ASP A 20 -8.06 6.92 -29.18
N THR A 21 -7.38 8.06 -29.00
CA THR A 21 -6.21 8.11 -28.13
C THR A 21 -6.75 7.94 -26.73
N LYS A 22 -7.12 6.71 -26.37
CA LYS A 22 -6.99 6.28 -25.00
C LYS A 22 -5.54 6.61 -24.69
N VAL A 23 -5.36 7.71 -23.98
CA VAL A 23 -4.16 7.97 -23.22
C VAL A 23 -4.06 6.70 -22.41
N PHE A 24 -3.22 5.76 -22.87
CA PHE A 24 -2.79 4.68 -22.01
C PHE A 24 -2.33 5.45 -20.79
N GLU A 25 -3.05 5.29 -19.67
CA GLU A 25 -2.64 5.81 -18.38
C GLU A 25 -1.15 5.63 -18.36
N SER A 26 -0.41 6.74 -18.43
CA SER A 26 0.99 6.73 -18.81
C SER A 26 1.67 5.76 -17.88
N LYS A 27 1.95 4.55 -18.37
CA LYS A 27 2.48 3.49 -17.53
C LYS A 27 3.70 4.10 -16.87
N ILE A 28 3.82 3.92 -15.56
CA ILE A 28 4.92 4.50 -14.78
C ILE A 28 6.28 4.12 -15.43
N GLU A 29 6.30 3.01 -16.16
CA GLU A 29 7.30 2.54 -17.13
C GLU A 29 7.71 3.53 -18.26
N SER A 30 7.07 4.68 -18.43
CA SER A 30 7.45 5.71 -19.41
C SER A 30 8.23 6.87 -18.78
N VAL A 31 8.35 6.89 -17.45
CA VAL A 31 9.18 7.86 -16.73
C VAL A 31 10.63 7.35 -16.73
N PRO A 32 11.59 8.05 -17.37
CA PRO A 32 12.97 7.56 -17.55
C PRO A 32 13.63 7.10 -16.25
N VAL A 33 13.40 7.85 -15.17
CA VAL A 33 13.93 7.56 -13.83
C VAL A 33 13.38 6.24 -13.25
N VAL A 34 12.14 5.87 -13.56
CA VAL A 34 11.56 4.61 -13.07
C VAL A 34 12.12 3.43 -13.87
N CYS A 35 12.32 3.60 -15.18
CA CYS A 35 12.94 2.57 -16.03
C CYS A 35 14.39 2.26 -15.64
N GLU A 36 15.12 3.27 -15.15
CA GLU A 36 16.49 3.11 -14.66
C GLU A 36 16.56 2.33 -13.34
N TYR A 37 15.47 2.37 -12.54
CA TYR A 37 15.41 1.75 -11.21
C TYR A 37 14.13 0.91 -11.02
N PRO A 38 13.93 -0.16 -11.80
CA PRO A 38 12.72 -0.99 -11.72
C PRO A 38 12.55 -1.67 -10.35
N ASN A 39 13.65 -1.82 -9.61
CA ASN A 39 13.68 -2.43 -8.28
C ASN A 39 13.38 -1.46 -7.12
N VAL A 40 13.34 -0.14 -7.38
CA VAL A 40 13.15 0.88 -6.33
C VAL A 40 11.66 1.16 -6.06
N VAL A 41 10.81 0.95 -7.06
CA VAL A 41 9.35 1.08 -6.94
C VAL A 41 8.68 -0.20 -7.44
N PRO A 42 8.87 -1.34 -6.75
CA PRO A 42 8.20 -2.57 -7.13
C PRO A 42 6.69 -2.39 -6.94
N GLU A 43 5.90 -2.91 -7.89
CA GLU A 43 4.44 -2.87 -7.85
C GLU A 43 3.87 -3.66 -6.66
N GLU A 44 4.68 -4.58 -6.11
CA GLU A 44 4.35 -5.39 -4.96
C GLU A 44 5.53 -5.49 -3.95
N LEU A 45 5.24 -5.38 -2.65
CA LEU A 45 6.24 -5.57 -1.59
C LEU A 45 6.56 -7.07 -1.43
N SER A 46 7.74 -7.49 -1.87
CA SER A 46 8.16 -8.91 -1.95
C SER A 46 8.38 -9.61 -0.59
N GLY A 47 8.20 -8.91 0.54
CA GLY A 47 8.36 -9.44 1.90
C GLY A 47 9.13 -8.48 2.82
N LEU A 48 9.51 -8.97 4.00
CA LEU A 48 10.31 -8.21 4.96
C LEU A 48 11.54 -7.59 4.30
N PRO A 49 11.94 -6.36 4.68
CA PRO A 49 13.15 -5.77 4.16
C PRO A 49 14.34 -6.68 4.46
N PRO A 50 15.33 -6.77 3.55
CA PRO A 50 16.56 -7.51 3.83
C PRO A 50 17.20 -6.99 5.12
N ILE A 51 17.78 -7.90 5.89
CA ILE A 51 18.45 -7.57 7.15
C ILE A 51 19.51 -6.50 6.85
N ARG A 52 19.37 -5.32 7.48
CA ARG A 52 20.31 -4.21 7.34
C ARG A 52 21.21 -4.18 8.58
N GLU A 53 22.44 -3.70 8.41
CA GLU A 53 23.36 -3.48 9.54
C GLU A 53 22.82 -2.47 10.55
N VAL A 54 21.91 -1.59 10.11
CA VAL A 54 21.30 -0.54 10.94
C VAL A 54 19.85 -0.89 11.26
N ALA A 55 19.60 -1.23 12.51
CA ALA A 55 18.26 -1.34 13.07
C ALA A 55 17.87 -0.04 13.80
N PHE A 56 16.63 0.40 13.57
CA PHE A 56 16.06 1.60 14.18
C PHE A 56 15.72 1.33 15.64
N ALA A 57 16.29 2.14 16.53
CA ALA A 57 15.96 2.16 17.94
C ALA A 57 14.86 3.20 18.21
N ILE A 58 13.92 2.86 19.07
CA ILE A 58 12.90 3.79 19.58
C ILE A 58 13.32 4.20 20.98
N GLU A 59 14.06 5.30 21.06
CA GLU A 59 14.47 5.91 22.33
C GLU A 59 13.27 6.63 22.96
N LEU A 60 13.00 6.29 24.22
CA LEU A 60 11.96 6.93 25.01
C LEU A 60 12.64 7.81 26.05
N VAL A 61 12.10 9.02 26.26
CA VAL A 61 12.54 9.86 27.36
C VAL A 61 12.23 9.15 28.68
N SER A 62 13.18 9.14 29.61
CA SER A 62 13.01 8.54 30.93
C SER A 62 11.76 9.09 31.62
N GLY A 63 10.84 8.22 32.04
CA GLY A 63 9.55 8.59 32.63
C GLY A 63 8.37 8.57 31.66
N THR A 64 8.58 8.25 30.38
CA THR A 64 7.48 8.09 29.41
C THR A 64 6.66 6.84 29.74
N SER A 65 5.39 7.02 30.10
CA SER A 65 4.44 5.91 30.27
C SER A 65 3.89 5.43 28.91
N PRO A 66 3.59 4.13 28.74
CA PRO A 66 2.95 3.62 27.54
C PRO A 66 1.63 4.34 27.23
N ILE A 67 1.45 4.73 25.97
CA ILE A 67 0.23 5.39 25.51
C ILE A 67 -0.70 4.32 24.92
N SER A 68 -1.89 4.18 25.49
CA SER A 68 -2.95 3.30 24.99
C SER A 68 -4.22 4.13 24.77
N ILE A 69 -4.53 4.45 23.52
CA ILE A 69 -5.68 5.27 23.15
C ILE A 69 -6.84 4.35 22.73
N ALA A 70 -8.05 4.68 23.16
CA ALA A 70 -9.25 3.95 22.77
C ALA A 70 -9.48 4.06 21.26
N LEU A 71 -9.79 2.94 20.60
CA LEU A 71 -9.96 2.91 19.15
C LEU A 71 -11.19 3.74 18.73
N TYR A 72 -10.97 4.75 17.88
CA TYR A 72 -12.03 5.53 17.21
C TYR A 72 -13.06 4.61 16.57
N ARG A 73 -14.35 4.98 16.58
CA ARG A 73 -15.40 4.18 15.93
C ARG A 73 -15.13 4.09 14.43
N THR A 74 -15.13 2.87 13.92
CA THR A 74 -14.85 2.52 12.52
C THR A 74 -16.10 1.84 11.96
N ALA A 75 -16.50 2.17 10.74
CA ALA A 75 -17.68 1.55 10.13
C ALA A 75 -17.45 0.04 9.88
N PRO A 76 -18.51 -0.79 9.80
CA PRO A 76 -18.35 -2.22 9.52
C PRO A 76 -17.60 -2.54 8.22
N ILE A 77 -17.74 -1.69 7.20
CA ILE A 77 -17.06 -1.84 5.91
C ILE A 77 -15.55 -1.58 6.03
N GLU A 78 -15.17 -0.50 6.69
CA GLU A 78 -13.78 -0.14 6.99
C GLU A 78 -13.10 -1.21 7.88
N LEU A 79 -13.84 -1.81 8.82
CA LEU A 79 -13.32 -2.92 9.63
C LEU A 79 -13.02 -4.18 8.80
N LYS A 80 -13.84 -4.47 7.78
CA LYS A 80 -13.62 -5.61 6.88
C LYS A 80 -12.36 -5.40 6.04
N GLU A 81 -12.18 -4.20 5.51
CA GLU A 81 -10.99 -3.82 4.74
C GLU A 81 -9.73 -3.83 5.61
N LEU A 82 -9.79 -3.21 6.80
CA LEU A 82 -8.69 -3.24 7.75
C LEU A 82 -8.29 -4.66 8.13
N LYS A 83 -9.27 -5.57 8.30
CA LYS A 83 -8.99 -6.98 8.56
C LYS A 83 -8.23 -7.64 7.41
N ALA A 84 -8.63 -7.37 6.16
CA ALA A 84 -7.95 -7.92 5.00
C ALA A 84 -6.49 -7.44 4.92
N GLN A 85 -6.26 -6.14 5.13
CA GLN A 85 -4.92 -5.56 5.15
C GLN A 85 -4.05 -6.13 6.29
N LEU A 86 -4.59 -6.29 7.49
CA LEU A 86 -3.86 -6.89 8.61
C LEU A 86 -3.51 -8.36 8.36
N GLN A 87 -4.41 -9.11 7.73
CA GLN A 87 -4.15 -10.50 7.36
C GLN A 87 -2.99 -10.57 6.36
N GLU A 88 -3.05 -9.75 5.30
CA GLU A 88 -1.97 -9.65 4.32
C GLU A 88 -0.62 -9.29 4.96
N LEU A 89 -0.60 -8.31 5.86
CA LEU A 89 0.63 -7.93 6.58
C LEU A 89 1.16 -9.05 7.47
N THR A 90 0.28 -9.86 8.06
CA THR A 90 0.65 -11.01 8.88
C THR A 90 1.20 -12.15 8.02
N ASP A 91 0.54 -12.44 6.89
CA ASP A 91 0.93 -13.48 5.95
C ASP A 91 2.28 -13.18 5.28
N ARG A 92 2.54 -11.89 4.99
CA ARG A 92 3.84 -11.40 4.50
C ARG A 92 4.92 -11.29 5.60
N GLY A 93 4.57 -11.50 6.87
CA GLY A 93 5.51 -11.48 8.00
C GLY A 93 5.86 -10.09 8.55
N PHE A 94 5.21 -9.02 8.07
CA PHE A 94 5.41 -7.64 8.55
C PHE A 94 4.78 -7.38 9.92
N ALA A 95 3.76 -8.17 10.29
CA ALA A 95 3.04 -8.02 11.55
C ALA A 95 2.86 -9.37 12.26
N ARG A 96 2.79 -9.33 13.59
CA ARG A 96 2.45 -10.49 14.44
C ARG A 96 1.61 -10.02 15.63
N PRO A 97 0.64 -10.84 16.09
CA PRO A 97 -0.05 -10.56 17.35
C PRO A 97 0.94 -10.45 18.52
N SER A 98 0.76 -9.43 19.36
CA SER A 98 1.59 -9.22 20.56
C SER A 98 0.74 -8.69 21.72
N PHE A 99 1.24 -8.91 22.94
CA PHE A 99 0.69 -8.32 24.16
C PHE A 99 1.63 -7.20 24.60
N SER A 100 1.29 -5.97 24.23
CA SER A 100 2.08 -4.78 24.56
C SER A 100 1.24 -3.75 25.30
N PRO A 101 1.83 -3.03 26.27
CA PRO A 101 1.17 -1.88 26.89
C PRO A 101 1.08 -0.67 25.95
N TRP A 102 1.78 -0.69 24.81
CA TRP A 102 1.74 0.37 23.78
C TRP A 102 0.57 0.15 22.81
N GLY A 103 -0.15 1.22 22.48
CA GLY A 103 -1.38 1.14 21.69
C GLY A 103 -1.41 1.96 20.41
N MET A 104 -0.34 2.69 20.06
CA MET A 104 -0.29 3.49 18.84
C MET A 104 1.13 3.85 18.43
N LEU A 105 1.54 3.38 17.25
CA LEU A 105 2.68 3.91 16.51
C LEU A 105 2.32 3.90 15.01
N ARG A 106 2.34 5.08 14.37
CA ARG A 106 2.09 5.22 12.93
C ARG A 106 3.38 4.86 12.20
N SER A 107 3.53 3.60 11.78
CA SER A 107 4.61 3.24 10.86
C SER A 107 4.12 3.42 9.42
N GLY A 108 4.71 4.40 8.72
CA GLY A 108 4.49 4.63 7.28
C GLY A 108 5.58 4.02 6.39
N TYR A 109 6.54 3.29 6.97
CA TYR A 109 7.73 2.82 6.26
C TYR A 109 7.94 1.31 6.48
N TYR A 110 7.56 0.50 5.49
CA TYR A 110 7.73 -0.96 5.52
C TYR A 110 9.19 -1.42 5.31
N GLN A 111 10.10 -0.49 5.00
CA GLN A 111 11.50 -0.80 4.66
C GLN A 111 12.48 -0.66 5.83
N LEU A 112 12.01 -0.23 7.01
CA LEU A 112 12.86 0.00 8.19
C LEU A 112 12.77 -1.19 9.14
N GLN A 113 13.93 -1.72 9.55
CA GLN A 113 14.01 -2.78 10.54
C GLN A 113 14.09 -2.18 11.95
N VAL A 114 13.12 -2.47 12.81
CA VAL A 114 13.12 -2.03 14.21
C VAL A 114 13.93 -3.03 15.03
N LYS A 115 14.67 -2.57 16.04
CA LYS A 115 15.36 -3.46 16.98
C LYS A 115 14.38 -4.37 17.70
N ASP A 116 14.73 -5.64 17.90
CA ASP A 116 13.86 -6.62 18.58
C ASP A 116 13.40 -6.15 19.97
N SER A 117 14.25 -5.42 20.71
CA SER A 117 13.92 -4.83 22.01
C SER A 117 12.81 -3.78 21.94
N ASP A 118 12.62 -3.19 20.76
CA ASP A 118 11.73 -2.05 20.52
C ASP A 118 10.47 -2.45 19.72
N VAL A 119 10.37 -3.71 19.26
CA VAL A 119 9.20 -4.23 18.52
C VAL A 119 7.92 -4.12 19.34
N LEU A 120 7.99 -4.35 20.65
CA LEU A 120 6.80 -4.20 21.51
C LEU A 120 6.34 -2.74 21.59
N LYS A 121 7.23 -1.76 21.38
CA LYS A 121 6.86 -0.34 21.37
C LYS A 121 6.01 -0.01 20.14
N THR A 122 6.20 -0.72 19.01
CA THR A 122 5.42 -0.51 17.77
C THR A 122 4.04 -1.14 17.76
N ALA A 123 3.58 -1.68 18.88
CA ALA A 123 2.28 -2.34 18.94
C ALA A 123 1.13 -1.37 18.64
N SER A 124 0.22 -1.83 17.77
CA SER A 124 -1.02 -1.14 17.45
C SER A 124 -2.21 -1.99 17.88
N ARG A 125 -3.22 -1.34 18.46
CA ARG A 125 -4.42 -2.03 18.97
C ARG A 125 -5.53 -1.97 17.93
N THR A 126 -6.03 -3.12 17.51
CA THR A 126 -7.18 -3.23 16.61
C THR A 126 -8.32 -4.01 17.28
N ARG A 127 -9.58 -3.67 16.98
CA ARG A 127 -10.78 -4.35 17.54
C ARG A 127 -10.99 -5.77 16.98
N LEU A 128 -10.12 -6.22 16.08
CA LEU A 128 -10.31 -7.43 15.27
C LEU A 128 -9.79 -8.71 15.94
N ILE A 129 -9.03 -8.61 17.03
CA ILE A 129 -8.53 -9.77 17.77
C ILE A 129 -9.40 -9.99 19.01
N ARG A 130 -10.42 -10.85 18.89
CA ARG A 130 -10.84 -11.64 20.06
C ARG A 130 -9.66 -12.56 20.38
N CYS A 131 -8.89 -12.25 21.43
CA CYS A 131 -8.09 -13.29 22.08
C CYS A 131 -9.08 -14.38 22.51
N GLY A 132 -9.08 -15.51 21.80
CA GLY A 132 -9.77 -16.70 22.25
C GLY A 132 -9.14 -17.12 23.58
N VAL A 133 -9.95 -17.12 24.62
CA VAL A 133 -9.66 -17.86 25.84
C VAL A 133 -9.99 -19.31 25.51
N HIS A 134 -8.97 -20.16 25.48
CA HIS A 134 -9.12 -21.59 25.69
C HIS A 134 -8.36 -21.96 26.95
#